data_AF-A0A1I0CHC5-F1
#
_entry.id   AF-A0A1I0CHC5-F1
#
_cell.length_a   1.000
_cell.length_b   1.000
_cell.length_c   1.000
_cell.angle_alpha   90.00
_cell.angle_beta   90.00
_cell.angle_gamma   90.00
#
_symmetry.space_group_name_H-M   'P 1'
#
loop_
_entity.id
_entity.type
_entity.pdbx_description
1 polymer ?
#
loop_
_entity_poly.entity_id
_entity_poly.type
_entity_poly.pdbx_seq_one_letter_code
_entity_poly.pdbx_strand_id
1 'polypeptide(L)'
;MSVSAILFLVFVFLKPLYLFPSGGLGAGDAVLAAAFLSAMIRRFKKKRHGLLYREDYFFYAFLVCVFLVNGWYYILSPHNDFIRNTAYWIYGCMLLWTLREVAGEKNFLLYLNRILKLILVVQLAVYVLGAGRIYYEYWDANRYMGTFNNPNQMAYVLFLTILLIYFYDSEHHRRSFWLFYIIDGFLVLLTKSTGIFLGWMLLAAGIGCICIYRQYKAGRISGRFLCCMGGILAAALIIGLWMIWPEQGFTIQDKEYNILTRIQEKLALLSQGGVRKLIIDRGGEKILYYPQYLLYGAGEGSFERFPLAVVWKSEIHSTLFSIWFSYGIIPMVLILVWLWRNVKCAPVYYWPVYMALLAESMTVINYRQPFFWMILAYAGIKSASQNSGAGS
;
A
#
# COMPACT_ATOMS: atom_id res chain seq x y z
N MET A 1 -2.21 -7.85 -27.49
CA MET A 1 -1.59 -6.94 -26.51
C MET A 1 -0.31 -6.39 -27.11
N SER A 2 0.02 -5.14 -26.80
CA SER A 2 1.27 -4.51 -27.21
C SER A 2 2.48 -5.02 -26.41
N VAL A 3 3.67 -4.77 -26.94
CA VAL A 3 4.94 -5.04 -26.24
C VAL A 3 4.97 -4.34 -24.88
N SER A 4 4.59 -3.06 -24.80
CA SER A 4 4.54 -2.31 -23.55
C SER A 4 3.63 -2.95 -22.51
N ALA A 5 2.48 -3.49 -22.93
CA ALA A 5 1.54 -4.14 -22.01
C ALA A 5 2.05 -5.50 -21.51
N ILE A 6 2.72 -6.27 -22.38
CA ILE A 6 3.38 -7.52 -21.99
C ILE A 6 4.52 -7.24 -20.99
N LEU A 7 5.38 -6.26 -21.29
CA LEU A 7 6.46 -5.85 -20.39
C LEU A 7 5.90 -5.39 -19.03
N PHE A 8 4.81 -4.63 -19.02
CA PHE A 8 4.17 -4.23 -17.77
C PHE A 8 3.69 -5.44 -16.95
N LEU A 9 3.09 -6.45 -17.57
CA LEU A 9 2.70 -7.68 -16.87
C LEU A 9 3.90 -8.47 -16.33
N VAL A 10 4.99 -8.54 -17.10
CA VAL A 10 6.25 -9.17 -16.64
C VAL A 10 6.83 -8.40 -15.45
N PHE A 11 6.79 -7.06 -15.49
CA PHE A 11 7.17 -6.23 -14.35
C PHE A 11 6.35 -6.57 -13.10
N VAL A 12 5.02 -6.64 -13.21
CA VAL A 12 4.13 -6.99 -12.09
C VAL A 12 4.52 -8.35 -11.51
N PHE A 13 4.79 -9.34 -12.36
CA PHE A 13 5.21 -10.67 -11.92
C PHE A 13 6.58 -10.67 -11.22
N LEU A 14 7.56 -9.94 -11.74
CA LEU A 14 8.92 -9.92 -11.22
C LEU A 14 9.08 -9.06 -9.96
N LYS A 15 8.23 -8.05 -9.75
CA LYS A 15 8.41 -7.11 -8.63
C LYS A 15 8.40 -7.78 -7.24
N PRO A 16 7.55 -8.78 -6.95
CA PRO A 16 7.58 -9.52 -5.69
C PRO A 16 8.77 -10.48 -5.54
N LEU A 17 9.57 -10.71 -6.59
CA LEU A 17 10.71 -11.63 -6.57
C LEU A 17 12.01 -10.86 -6.26
N TYR A 18 12.36 -10.78 -4.98
CA TYR A 18 13.56 -10.07 -4.51
C TYR A 18 14.81 -10.93 -4.69
N LEU A 19 15.33 -10.91 -5.91
CA LEU A 19 16.60 -11.55 -6.26
C LEU A 19 17.82 -10.78 -5.70
N PHE A 20 17.66 -9.48 -5.48
CA PHE A 20 18.73 -8.56 -5.05
C PHE A 20 18.48 -8.01 -3.63
N PRO A 21 19.52 -7.46 -2.96
CA PRO A 21 19.37 -6.76 -1.69
C PRO A 21 18.41 -5.56 -1.77
N SER A 22 17.85 -5.17 -0.63
CA SER A 22 16.93 -4.03 -0.54
C SER A 22 17.64 -2.70 -0.79
N GLY A 23 16.92 -1.74 -1.37
CA GLY A 23 17.41 -0.37 -1.61
C GLY A 23 17.98 -0.11 -3.01
N GLY A 24 18.17 -1.15 -3.82
CA GLY A 24 18.61 -1.05 -5.22
C GLY A 24 17.47 -1.18 -6.26
N LEU A 25 17.83 -1.02 -7.54
CA LEU A 25 16.95 -1.32 -8.67
C LEU A 25 16.81 -2.84 -8.83
N GLY A 26 15.57 -3.34 -8.72
CA GLY A 26 15.27 -4.75 -8.95
C GLY A 26 15.05 -5.07 -10.43
N ALA A 27 15.03 -6.36 -10.77
CA ALA A 27 14.73 -6.82 -12.13
C ALA A 27 13.39 -6.29 -12.66
N GLY A 28 12.36 -6.27 -11.80
CA GLY A 28 11.06 -5.68 -12.15
C GLY A 28 11.16 -4.19 -12.51
N ASP A 29 12.01 -3.42 -11.83
CA ASP A 29 12.13 -1.97 -12.07
C ASP A 29 12.74 -1.68 -13.44
N ALA A 30 13.73 -2.48 -13.86
CA ALA A 30 14.29 -2.41 -15.22
C ALA A 30 13.24 -2.76 -16.29
N VAL A 31 12.40 -3.78 -16.05
CA VAL A 31 11.32 -4.15 -16.97
C VAL A 31 10.25 -3.05 -17.04
N LEU A 32 9.95 -2.37 -15.94
CA LEU A 32 9.03 -1.22 -15.97
C LEU A 32 9.61 -0.07 -16.80
N ALA A 33 10.89 0.24 -16.66
CA ALA A 33 11.55 1.25 -17.49
C ALA A 33 11.49 0.89 -18.98
N ALA A 34 11.69 -0.39 -19.34
CA ALA A 34 11.51 -0.88 -20.70
C ALA A 34 10.05 -0.77 -21.18
N ALA A 35 9.07 -1.07 -20.31
CA ALA A 35 7.65 -0.91 -20.62
C ALA A 35 7.30 0.56 -20.90
N PHE A 36 7.82 1.48 -20.08
CA PHE A 36 7.66 2.92 -20.25
C PHE A 36 8.23 3.41 -21.59
N LEU A 37 9.48 3.07 -21.90
CA LEU A 37 10.13 3.44 -23.17
C LEU A 37 9.38 2.87 -24.38
N SER A 38 8.96 1.61 -24.32
CA SER A 38 8.15 0.97 -25.36
C SER A 38 6.82 1.70 -25.58
N ALA A 39 6.14 2.08 -24.50
CA ALA A 39 4.89 2.83 -24.55
C ALA A 39 5.09 4.25 -25.14
N MET A 40 6.18 4.95 -24.78
CA MET A 40 6.54 6.24 -25.39
C MET A 40 6.77 6.13 -26.89
N ILE A 41 7.61 5.19 -27.34
CA ILE A 41 7.90 4.97 -28.76
C ILE A 41 6.61 4.69 -29.53
N ARG A 42 5.73 3.85 -28.97
CA ARG A 42 4.44 3.54 -29.56
C ARG A 42 3.55 4.77 -29.68
N ARG A 43 3.51 5.63 -28.67
CA ARG A 43 2.72 6.87 -28.67
C ARG A 43 3.21 7.85 -29.75
N PHE A 44 4.54 8.01 -29.87
CA PHE A 44 5.15 8.80 -30.94
C PHE A 44 4.85 8.24 -32.33
N LYS A 45 4.97 6.92 -32.53
CA LYS A 45 4.61 6.27 -33.81
C LYS A 45 3.15 6.50 -34.21
N LYS A 46 2.24 6.54 -33.23
CA LYS A 46 0.81 6.82 -33.43
C LYS A 46 0.50 8.32 -33.60
N LYS A 47 1.50 9.20 -33.62
CA LYS A 47 1.36 10.67 -33.72
C LYS A 47 0.35 11.25 -32.70
N ARG A 48 0.23 10.64 -31.52
CA ARG A 48 -0.62 11.16 -30.45
C ARG A 48 0.09 12.32 -29.76
N HIS A 49 -0.45 13.53 -29.90
CA HIS A 49 0.10 14.73 -29.28
C HIS A 49 -0.20 14.79 -27.77
N GLY A 50 0.73 15.37 -27.00
CA GLY A 50 0.65 15.53 -25.55
C GLY A 50 1.16 14.32 -24.76
N LEU A 51 1.98 14.57 -23.73
CA LEU A 51 2.51 13.55 -22.81
C LEU A 51 1.75 13.47 -21.49
N LEU A 52 0.96 14.49 -21.15
CA LEU A 52 0.32 14.61 -19.84
C LEU A 52 -1.13 14.12 -19.88
N TYR A 53 -1.50 13.29 -18.91
CA TYR A 53 -2.88 12.88 -18.67
C TYR A 53 -3.61 13.91 -17.82
N ARG A 54 -4.81 14.33 -18.23
CA ARG A 54 -5.64 15.31 -17.50
C ARG A 54 -6.00 14.81 -16.11
N GLU A 55 -6.18 13.50 -15.98
CA GLU A 55 -6.46 12.79 -14.74
C GLU A 55 -5.34 12.98 -13.71
N ASP A 56 -4.09 13.19 -14.17
CA ASP A 56 -2.89 13.21 -13.34
C ASP A 56 -2.26 14.62 -13.22
N TYR A 57 -2.94 15.69 -13.67
CA TYR A 57 -2.41 17.07 -13.59
C TYR A 57 -2.02 17.51 -12.17
N PHE A 58 -2.85 17.17 -11.17
CA PHE A 58 -2.51 17.49 -9.77
C PHE A 58 -1.34 16.66 -9.24
N PHE A 59 -1.16 15.43 -9.74
CA PHE A 59 0.01 14.63 -9.43
C PHE A 59 1.27 15.24 -10.05
N TYR A 60 1.23 15.71 -11.30
CA TYR A 60 2.36 16.40 -11.93
C TYR A 60 2.71 17.70 -11.21
N ALA A 61 1.71 18.50 -10.80
CA ALA A 61 1.93 19.70 -9.99
C ALA A 61 2.57 19.34 -8.64
N PHE A 62 2.11 18.27 -7.99
CA PHE A 62 2.72 17.74 -6.78
C PHE A 62 4.19 17.34 -7.00
N LEU A 63 4.54 16.68 -8.11
CA LEU A 63 5.92 16.30 -8.43
C LEU A 63 6.84 17.52 -8.60
N VAL A 64 6.34 18.61 -9.19
CA VAL A 64 7.09 19.87 -9.29
C VAL A 64 7.41 20.37 -7.88
N CYS A 65 6.44 20.36 -6.97
CA CYS A 65 6.72 20.74 -5.58
C CYS A 65 7.72 19.80 -4.89
N VAL A 66 7.63 18.49 -5.10
CA VAL A 66 8.62 17.52 -4.59
C VAL A 66 10.03 17.91 -5.05
N PHE A 67 10.19 18.20 -6.35
CA PHE A 67 11.47 18.60 -6.92
C PHE A 67 11.99 19.91 -6.30
N LEU A 68 11.11 20.91 -6.16
CA LEU A 68 11.48 22.21 -5.57
C LEU A 68 11.89 22.07 -4.09
N VAL A 69 11.11 21.36 -3.28
CA VAL A 69 11.39 21.19 -1.85
C VAL A 69 12.67 20.37 -1.64
N ASN A 70 12.78 19.20 -2.27
CA ASN A 70 13.97 18.37 -2.14
C ASN A 70 15.21 19.04 -2.74
N GLY A 71 15.07 19.76 -3.86
CA GLY A 71 16.15 20.51 -4.49
C GLY A 71 16.66 21.65 -3.61
N TRP A 72 15.75 22.39 -2.96
CA TRP A 72 16.11 23.43 -1.99
C TRP A 72 16.92 22.87 -0.83
N TYR A 73 16.48 21.77 -0.21
CA TYR A 73 17.22 21.15 0.89
C TYR A 73 18.51 20.48 0.45
N TYR A 74 18.59 19.98 -0.77
CA TYR A 74 19.85 19.47 -1.34
C TYR A 74 20.88 20.59 -1.50
N ILE A 75 20.47 21.80 -1.90
CA ILE A 75 21.38 22.97 -1.98
C ILE A 75 21.87 23.37 -0.58
N LEU A 76 20.98 23.39 0.42
CA LEU A 76 21.33 23.79 1.79
C LEU A 76 22.21 22.76 2.51
N SER A 77 21.95 21.47 2.28
CA SER A 77 22.63 20.36 2.94
C SER A 77 22.75 19.20 1.95
N PRO A 78 23.81 19.17 1.11
CA PRO A 78 23.96 18.17 0.08
C PRO A 78 23.96 16.74 0.64
N HIS A 79 22.86 16.02 0.41
CA HIS A 79 22.69 14.63 0.82
C HIS A 79 21.93 13.84 -0.24
N ASN A 80 22.43 12.65 -0.58
CA ASN A 80 21.89 11.83 -1.69
C ASN A 80 20.46 11.32 -1.45
N ASP A 81 19.99 11.34 -0.20
CA ASP A 81 18.63 10.93 0.12
C ASP A 81 17.57 11.80 -0.58
N PHE A 82 17.79 13.11 -0.70
CA PHE A 82 16.84 14.00 -1.39
C PHE A 82 16.68 13.61 -2.86
N ILE A 83 17.79 13.25 -3.51
CA ILE A 83 17.80 12.78 -4.90
C ILE A 83 17.07 11.44 -4.98
N ARG A 84 17.41 10.51 -4.08
CA ARG A 84 16.80 9.16 -4.03
C ARG A 84 15.28 9.24 -3.84
N ASN A 85 14.80 10.06 -2.91
CA ASN A 85 13.37 10.20 -2.66
C ASN A 85 12.65 10.89 -3.83
N THR A 86 13.27 11.89 -4.46
CA THR A 86 12.74 12.46 -5.71
C THR A 86 12.66 11.41 -6.83
N ALA A 87 13.65 10.52 -6.94
CA ALA A 87 13.64 9.42 -7.90
C ALA A 87 12.50 8.42 -7.64
N TYR A 88 12.16 8.11 -6.38
CA TYR A 88 10.99 7.28 -6.07
C TYR A 88 9.67 7.89 -6.57
N TRP A 89 9.52 9.21 -6.46
CA TRP A 89 8.35 9.92 -6.98
C TRP A 89 8.28 9.91 -8.51
N ILE A 90 9.42 10.12 -9.18
CA ILE A 90 9.54 10.00 -10.64
C ILE A 90 9.21 8.57 -11.09
N TYR A 91 9.70 7.57 -10.38
CA TYR A 91 9.39 6.17 -10.64
C TYR A 91 7.88 5.88 -10.52
N GLY A 92 7.22 6.40 -9.48
CA GLY A 92 5.76 6.33 -9.35
C GLY A 92 5.03 7.00 -10.54
N CYS A 93 5.54 8.14 -11.01
CA CYS A 93 5.02 8.81 -12.21
C CYS A 93 5.16 7.95 -13.47
N MET A 94 6.33 7.34 -13.69
CA MET A 94 6.57 6.46 -14.84
C MET A 94 5.61 5.27 -14.81
N LEU A 95 5.37 4.70 -13.63
CA LEU A 95 4.40 3.63 -13.46
C LEU A 95 2.98 4.05 -13.81
N LEU A 96 2.50 5.15 -13.22
CA LEU A 96 1.15 5.66 -13.46
C LEU A 96 0.95 5.96 -14.94
N TRP A 97 1.90 6.65 -15.55
CA TRP A 97 1.87 6.98 -16.97
C TRP A 97 1.81 5.73 -17.85
N THR A 98 2.67 4.74 -17.59
CA THR A 98 2.69 3.49 -18.36
C THR A 98 1.39 2.72 -18.18
N LEU A 99 0.86 2.66 -16.95
CA LEU A 99 -0.41 2.02 -16.64
C LEU A 99 -1.57 2.67 -17.40
N ARG A 100 -1.64 4.01 -17.46
CA ARG A 100 -2.65 4.74 -18.26
C ARG A 100 -2.56 4.40 -19.75
N GLU A 101 -1.35 4.19 -20.27
CA GLU A 101 -1.12 3.82 -21.67
C GLU A 101 -1.57 2.39 -22.01
N VAL A 102 -1.39 1.43 -21.09
CA VAL A 102 -1.63 0.01 -21.39
C VAL A 102 -2.98 -0.50 -20.88
N ALA A 103 -3.59 0.16 -19.90
CA ALA A 103 -4.78 -0.36 -19.23
C ALA A 103 -6.05 -0.36 -20.10
N GLY A 104 -6.10 0.46 -21.16
CA GLY A 104 -7.16 0.43 -22.16
C GLY A 104 -7.08 -0.73 -23.15
N GLU A 105 -6.02 -1.55 -23.11
CA GLU A 105 -5.89 -2.68 -24.03
C GLU A 105 -6.82 -3.84 -23.68
N LYS A 106 -7.39 -4.46 -24.74
CA LYS A 106 -8.26 -5.63 -24.61
C LYS A 106 -7.57 -6.71 -23.77
N ASN A 107 -8.30 -7.24 -22.78
CA ASN A 107 -7.88 -8.28 -21.85
C ASN A 107 -6.71 -7.93 -20.91
N PHE A 108 -6.16 -6.70 -20.93
CA PHE A 108 -5.04 -6.34 -20.05
C PHE A 108 -5.35 -6.58 -18.58
N LEU A 109 -6.50 -6.09 -18.10
CA LEU A 109 -6.92 -6.26 -16.69
C LEU A 109 -7.16 -7.74 -16.32
N LEU A 110 -7.61 -8.57 -17.27
CA LEU A 110 -7.75 -10.02 -17.06
C LEU A 110 -6.39 -10.68 -16.85
N TYR A 111 -5.41 -10.38 -17.70
CA TYR A 111 -4.06 -10.94 -17.56
C TYR A 111 -3.36 -10.39 -16.32
N LEU A 112 -3.57 -9.11 -15.98
CA LEU A 112 -3.10 -8.54 -14.73
C LEU A 112 -3.63 -9.34 -13.52
N ASN A 113 -4.93 -9.60 -13.47
CA ASN A 113 -5.53 -10.43 -12.41
C ASN A 113 -4.94 -11.86 -12.37
N ARG A 114 -4.69 -12.48 -13.53
CA ARG A 114 -4.06 -13.81 -13.60
C ARG A 114 -2.62 -13.80 -13.07
N ILE A 115 -1.83 -12.77 -13.40
CA ILE A 115 -0.46 -12.61 -12.89
C ILE A 115 -0.46 -12.36 -11.38
N LEU A 116 -1.38 -11.54 -10.86
CA LEU A 116 -1.53 -11.32 -9.42
C LEU A 116 -1.85 -12.61 -8.66
N LYS A 117 -2.74 -13.44 -9.21
CA LYS A 117 -3.04 -14.78 -8.68
C LYS A 117 -1.82 -15.70 -8.74
N LEU A 118 -1.09 -15.67 -9.86
CA LEU A 118 0.14 -16.44 -10.02
C LEU A 118 1.21 -16.05 -8.99
N ILE A 119 1.34 -14.77 -8.64
CA ILE A 119 2.24 -14.31 -7.57
C ILE A 119 1.92 -15.03 -6.26
N LEU A 120 0.65 -15.11 -5.85
CA LEU A 120 0.26 -15.80 -4.62
C LEU A 120 0.57 -17.31 -4.69
N VAL A 121 0.34 -17.95 -5.84
CA VAL A 121 0.69 -19.36 -6.04
C VAL A 121 2.20 -19.59 -5.94
N VAL A 122 3.01 -18.72 -6.55
CA VAL A 122 4.47 -18.81 -6.50
C VAL A 122 4.98 -18.62 -5.07
N GLN A 123 4.46 -17.64 -4.33
CA GLN A 123 4.86 -17.42 -2.93
C GLN A 123 4.45 -18.60 -2.03
N LEU A 124 3.27 -19.18 -2.26
CA LEU A 124 2.86 -20.40 -1.58
C LEU A 124 3.78 -21.59 -1.93
N ALA A 125 4.15 -21.75 -3.19
CA ALA A 125 5.07 -22.81 -3.62
C ALA A 125 6.46 -22.63 -2.99
N VAL A 126 6.99 -21.40 -2.93
CA VAL A 126 8.26 -21.08 -2.26
C VAL A 126 8.20 -21.45 -0.77
N TYR A 127 7.05 -21.26 -0.12
CA TYR A 127 6.84 -21.72 1.25
C TYR A 127 6.82 -23.25 1.37
N VAL A 128 5.97 -23.93 0.60
CA VAL A 128 5.79 -25.38 0.67
C VAL A 128 7.09 -26.14 0.32
N LEU A 129 7.88 -25.61 -0.61
CA LEU A 129 9.16 -26.20 -1.00
C LEU A 129 10.31 -25.90 -0.02
N GLY A 130 10.08 -25.12 1.04
CA GLY A 130 11.12 -24.72 1.99
C GLY A 130 12.19 -23.80 1.39
N ALA A 131 11.92 -23.20 0.22
CA ALA A 131 12.86 -22.32 -0.50
C ALA A 131 12.80 -20.86 -0.03
N GLY A 132 11.85 -20.53 0.85
CA GLY A 132 11.69 -19.17 1.39
C GLY A 132 12.69 -18.85 2.50
N ARG A 133 13.05 -17.57 2.59
CA ARG A 133 13.97 -17.05 3.60
C ARG A 133 13.24 -16.79 4.92
N ILE A 134 13.98 -16.88 6.01
CA ILE A 134 13.54 -16.57 7.38
C ILE A 134 14.33 -15.36 7.88
N TYR A 135 13.63 -14.40 8.45
CA TYR A 135 14.20 -13.28 9.18
C TYR A 135 14.30 -13.65 10.66
N TYR A 136 15.49 -13.45 11.23
CA TYR A 136 15.78 -13.67 12.64
C TYR A 136 15.81 -12.31 13.34
N GLU A 137 14.90 -12.12 14.30
CA GLU A 137 14.93 -10.97 15.21
C GLU A 137 16.14 -11.10 16.15
N TYR A 138 16.58 -10.00 16.79
CA TYR A 138 17.79 -10.00 17.64
C TYR A 138 17.71 -10.91 18.87
N TRP A 139 16.53 -11.42 19.20
CA TRP A 139 16.24 -12.29 20.34
C TRP A 139 15.79 -13.70 19.90
N ASP A 140 16.31 -14.19 18.76
CA ASP A 140 16.08 -15.54 18.21
C ASP A 140 14.62 -15.85 17.82
N ALA A 141 13.82 -14.82 17.57
CA ALA A 141 12.46 -14.95 17.06
C ALA A 141 12.45 -15.01 15.52
N ASN A 142 11.70 -15.98 14.96
CA ASN A 142 11.69 -16.23 13.51
C ASN A 142 10.47 -15.62 12.80
N ARG A 143 10.67 -15.10 11.59
CA ARG A 143 9.60 -14.59 10.70
C ARG A 143 9.81 -15.03 9.28
N TYR A 144 8.77 -15.54 8.65
CA TYR A 144 8.86 -15.90 7.24
C TYR A 144 8.88 -14.64 6.39
N MET A 145 9.81 -14.58 5.42
CA MET A 145 9.87 -13.49 4.44
C MET A 145 9.89 -13.98 2.99
N GLY A 146 9.72 -15.28 2.74
CA GLY A 146 9.61 -15.82 1.39
C GLY A 146 10.80 -15.44 0.51
N THR A 147 10.53 -14.90 -0.66
CA THR A 147 11.59 -14.38 -1.55
C THR A 147 12.12 -13.00 -1.15
N PHE A 148 11.48 -12.32 -0.19
CA PHE A 148 11.78 -10.94 0.20
C PHE A 148 12.96 -10.84 1.15
N ASN A 149 13.42 -9.61 1.36
CA ASN A 149 14.50 -9.30 2.32
C ASN A 149 13.96 -8.81 3.67
N ASN A 150 12.64 -8.62 3.79
CA ASN A 150 12.00 -8.21 5.03
C ASN A 150 10.58 -8.79 5.10
N PRO A 151 10.16 -9.34 6.25
CA PRO A 151 8.83 -9.92 6.43
C PRO A 151 7.69 -8.90 6.27
N ASN A 152 7.89 -7.64 6.67
CA ASN A 152 6.88 -6.59 6.45
C ASN A 152 6.75 -6.23 4.95
N GLN A 153 7.85 -6.28 4.19
CA GLN A 153 7.80 -6.05 2.74
C GLN A 153 6.99 -7.14 2.03
N MET A 154 7.23 -8.41 2.40
CA MET A 154 6.44 -9.54 1.90
C MET A 154 4.96 -9.34 2.20
N ALA A 155 4.62 -9.14 3.47
CA ALA A 155 3.24 -8.97 3.92
C ALA A 155 2.55 -7.85 3.14
N TYR A 156 3.23 -6.72 2.99
CA TYR A 156 2.68 -5.56 2.31
C TYR A 156 2.42 -5.82 0.82
N VAL A 157 3.36 -6.42 0.10
CA VAL A 157 3.17 -6.74 -1.34
C VAL A 157 2.05 -7.75 -1.54
N LEU A 158 1.93 -8.75 -0.66
CA LEU A 158 0.82 -9.71 -0.65
C LEU A 158 -0.53 -9.00 -0.44
N PHE A 159 -0.59 -8.14 0.57
CA PHE A 159 -1.78 -7.32 0.83
C PHE A 159 -2.20 -6.46 -0.37
N LEU A 160 -1.27 -5.73 -0.99
CA LEU A 160 -1.59 -4.96 -2.21
C LEU A 160 -2.03 -5.88 -3.37
N THR A 161 -1.47 -7.08 -3.45
CA THR A 161 -1.83 -8.08 -4.47
C THR A 161 -3.28 -8.53 -4.29
N ILE A 162 -3.72 -8.87 -3.07
CA ILE A 162 -5.10 -9.28 -2.82
C ILE A 162 -6.10 -8.14 -3.04
N LEU A 163 -5.74 -6.89 -2.72
CA LEU A 163 -6.55 -5.70 -3.04
C LEU A 163 -6.77 -5.54 -4.55
N LEU A 164 -5.71 -5.71 -5.36
CA LEU A 164 -5.81 -5.65 -6.82
C LEU A 164 -6.61 -6.83 -7.41
N ILE A 165 -6.47 -8.03 -6.85
CA ILE A 165 -7.29 -9.19 -7.25
C ILE A 165 -8.77 -8.90 -6.97
N TYR A 166 -9.08 -8.33 -5.79
CA TYR A 166 -10.45 -8.01 -5.40
C TYR A 166 -11.14 -7.08 -6.39
N PHE A 167 -10.47 -6.02 -6.88
CA PHE A 167 -11.08 -5.11 -7.85
C PHE A 167 -11.63 -5.83 -9.09
N TYR A 168 -10.82 -6.71 -9.67
CA TYR A 168 -11.20 -7.44 -10.88
C TYR A 168 -12.24 -8.54 -10.60
N ASP A 169 -12.02 -9.33 -9.54
CA ASP A 169 -12.88 -10.48 -9.23
C ASP A 169 -14.27 -10.06 -8.71
N SER A 170 -14.35 -8.97 -7.92
CA SER A 170 -15.62 -8.45 -7.41
C SER A 170 -16.52 -7.93 -8.54
N GLU A 171 -15.93 -7.30 -9.54
CA GLU A 171 -16.62 -6.81 -10.74
C GLU A 171 -17.12 -7.94 -11.64
N HIS A 172 -16.30 -8.98 -11.83
CA HIS A 172 -16.65 -10.12 -12.68
C HIS A 172 -17.34 -11.25 -11.90
N HIS A 173 -17.77 -10.98 -10.66
CA HIS A 173 -18.42 -11.92 -9.75
C HIS A 173 -17.70 -13.27 -9.63
N ARG A 174 -16.37 -13.26 -9.63
CA ARG A 174 -15.52 -14.45 -9.57
C ARG A 174 -15.38 -14.91 -8.13
N ARG A 175 -15.83 -16.13 -7.84
CA ARG A 175 -15.66 -16.78 -6.53
C ARG A 175 -14.20 -17.13 -6.20
N SER A 176 -13.31 -17.13 -7.20
CA SER A 176 -11.88 -17.40 -7.01
C SER A 176 -11.23 -16.46 -5.99
N PHE A 177 -11.75 -15.25 -5.81
CA PHE A 177 -11.24 -14.29 -4.82
C PHE A 177 -11.02 -14.92 -3.45
N TRP A 178 -11.99 -15.69 -2.94
CA TRP A 178 -11.92 -16.26 -1.61
C TRP A 178 -10.81 -17.30 -1.43
N LEU A 179 -10.54 -18.10 -2.47
CA LEU A 179 -9.39 -19.02 -2.46
C LEU A 179 -8.09 -18.24 -2.30
N PHE A 180 -7.90 -17.20 -3.11
CA PHE A 180 -6.69 -16.38 -3.06
C PHE A 180 -6.61 -15.53 -1.79
N TYR A 181 -7.73 -15.10 -1.22
CA TYR A 181 -7.79 -14.38 0.05
C TYR A 181 -7.33 -15.26 1.22
N ILE A 182 -7.69 -16.55 1.23
CA ILE A 182 -7.23 -17.52 2.23
C ILE A 182 -5.73 -17.79 2.08
N ILE A 183 -5.25 -18.01 0.84
CA ILE A 183 -3.81 -18.20 0.56
C ILE A 183 -3.01 -16.98 1.03
N ASP A 184 -3.47 -15.78 0.67
CA ASP A 184 -2.87 -14.52 1.08
C ASP A 184 -2.83 -14.37 2.60
N GLY A 185 -3.95 -14.62 3.29
CA GLY A 185 -4.06 -14.56 4.74
C GLY A 185 -3.11 -15.52 5.44
N PHE A 186 -3.01 -16.77 4.96
CA PHE A 186 -2.05 -17.75 5.47
C PHE A 186 -0.61 -17.24 5.37
N LEU A 187 -0.20 -16.73 4.20
CA LEU A 187 1.14 -16.19 3.99
C LEU A 187 1.40 -14.94 4.85
N VAL A 188 0.41 -14.04 4.98
CA VAL A 188 0.51 -12.84 5.84
C VAL A 188 0.71 -13.23 7.31
N LEU A 189 0.02 -14.26 7.82
CA LEU A 189 0.20 -14.74 9.19
C LEU A 189 1.65 -15.21 9.46
N LEU A 190 2.29 -15.87 8.49
CA LEU A 190 3.68 -16.34 8.60
C LEU A 190 4.69 -15.19 8.73
N THR A 191 4.39 -14.02 8.14
CA THR A 191 5.23 -12.81 8.27
C THR A 191 5.13 -12.16 9.65
N LYS A 192 4.08 -12.51 10.40
CA LYS A 192 3.68 -11.94 11.68
C LYS A 192 3.43 -10.43 11.61
N SER A 193 3.18 -9.82 10.45
CA SER A 193 3.02 -8.35 10.32
C SER A 193 1.66 -7.84 10.82
N THR A 194 1.63 -7.20 11.99
CA THR A 194 0.38 -6.77 12.66
C THR A 194 -0.38 -5.68 11.90
N GLY A 195 0.32 -4.67 11.37
CA GLY A 195 -0.31 -3.58 10.60
C GLY A 195 -0.97 -4.08 9.32
N ILE A 196 -0.30 -5.00 8.61
CA ILE A 196 -0.85 -5.61 7.39
C ILE A 196 -2.01 -6.56 7.71
N PHE A 197 -1.88 -7.35 8.78
CA PHE A 197 -2.95 -8.23 9.22
C PHE A 197 -4.23 -7.44 9.56
N LEU A 198 -4.10 -6.26 10.18
CA LEU A 198 -5.23 -5.34 10.40
C LEU A 198 -5.86 -4.89 9.07
N GLY A 199 -5.05 -4.46 8.09
CA GLY A 199 -5.53 -4.10 6.75
C GLY A 199 -6.28 -5.24 6.06
N TRP A 200 -5.74 -6.47 6.14
CA TRP A 200 -6.38 -7.68 5.62
C TRP A 200 -7.74 -7.93 6.29
N MET A 201 -7.82 -7.88 7.62
CA MET A 201 -9.08 -8.02 8.37
C MET A 201 -10.09 -6.94 8.01
N LEU A 202 -9.65 -5.69 7.84
CA LEU A 202 -10.51 -4.57 7.44
C LEU A 202 -11.09 -4.75 6.04
N LEU A 203 -10.35 -5.38 5.12
CA LEU A 203 -10.88 -5.74 3.80
C LEU A 203 -12.07 -6.71 3.94
N ALA A 204 -11.91 -7.82 4.66
CA ALA A 204 -13.00 -8.76 4.90
C ALA A 204 -14.18 -8.12 5.63
N ALA A 205 -13.92 -7.33 6.68
CA ALA A 205 -14.95 -6.64 7.43
C ALA A 205 -15.73 -5.65 6.54
N GLY A 206 -15.04 -4.87 5.71
CA GLY A 206 -15.66 -3.95 4.76
C GLY A 206 -16.51 -4.65 3.70
N ILE A 207 -16.02 -5.77 3.15
CA ILE A 207 -16.80 -6.63 2.23
C ILE A 207 -18.07 -7.14 2.93
N GLY A 208 -17.93 -7.66 4.15
CA GLY A 208 -19.04 -8.15 4.97
C GLY A 208 -20.09 -7.06 5.23
N CYS A 209 -19.66 -5.87 5.62
CA CYS A 209 -20.54 -4.72 5.85
C CYS A 209 -21.34 -4.35 4.59
N ILE A 210 -20.70 -4.33 3.42
CA ILE A 210 -21.39 -4.06 2.14
C ILE A 210 -22.42 -5.15 1.82
N CYS A 211 -22.06 -6.42 2.02
CA CYS A 211 -22.98 -7.54 1.80
C CYS A 211 -24.20 -7.44 2.72
N ILE A 212 -23.99 -7.18 4.02
CA ILE A 212 -25.05 -7.00 5.02
C ILE A 212 -25.93 -5.81 4.65
N TYR A 213 -25.33 -4.66 4.32
CA TYR A 213 -26.07 -3.45 3.93
C TYR A 213 -26.95 -3.69 2.69
N ARG A 214 -26.44 -4.42 1.69
CA ARG A 214 -27.22 -4.79 0.49
C ARG A 214 -28.43 -5.66 0.85
N GLN A 215 -28.25 -6.63 1.75
CA GLN A 215 -29.32 -7.52 2.18
C GLN A 215 -30.38 -6.78 3.01
N TYR A 216 -29.96 -5.82 3.84
CA TYR A 216 -30.85 -4.90 4.55
C TYR A 216 -31.66 -4.03 3.58
N LYS A 217 -31.00 -3.39 2.61
CA LYS A 217 -31.67 -2.56 1.59
C LYS A 217 -32.65 -3.39 0.72
N ALA A 218 -32.36 -4.66 0.50
CA ALA A 218 -33.25 -5.59 -0.19
C ALA A 218 -34.43 -6.10 0.66
N GLY A 219 -34.58 -5.63 1.91
CA GLY A 219 -35.65 -6.06 2.82
C GLY A 219 -35.51 -7.47 3.36
N ARG A 220 -34.38 -8.16 3.11
CA ARG A 220 -34.14 -9.55 3.56
C ARG A 220 -33.72 -9.63 5.03
N ILE A 221 -33.22 -8.54 5.60
CA ILE A 221 -32.75 -8.44 6.97
C ILE A 221 -33.44 -7.25 7.64
N SER A 222 -33.94 -7.45 8.87
CA SER A 222 -34.59 -6.38 9.64
C SER A 222 -33.56 -5.48 10.35
N GLY A 223 -33.93 -4.24 10.64
CA GLY A 223 -33.08 -3.32 11.42
C GLY A 223 -32.79 -3.84 12.84
N ARG A 224 -33.75 -4.53 13.46
CA ARG A 224 -33.56 -5.18 14.77
C ARG A 224 -32.47 -6.25 14.72
N PHE A 225 -32.47 -7.07 13.66
CA PHE A 225 -31.42 -8.07 13.47
C PHE A 225 -30.03 -7.42 13.33
N LEU A 226 -29.93 -6.30 12.60
CA LEU A 226 -28.66 -5.56 12.50
C LEU A 226 -28.18 -5.04 13.85
N CYS A 227 -29.07 -4.47 14.67
CA CYS A 227 -28.72 -4.01 16.01
C CYS A 227 -28.25 -5.17 16.91
N CYS A 228 -28.95 -6.31 16.90
CA CYS A 228 -28.55 -7.48 17.67
C CYS A 228 -27.18 -8.02 17.21
N MET A 229 -26.99 -8.18 15.91
CA MET A 229 -25.71 -8.63 15.35
C MET A 229 -24.58 -7.66 15.67
N GLY A 230 -24.82 -6.35 15.56
CA GLY A 230 -23.86 -5.31 15.94
C GLY A 230 -23.48 -5.37 17.43
N GLY A 231 -24.48 -5.57 18.30
CA GLY A 231 -24.25 -5.76 19.74
C GLY A 231 -23.43 -7.02 20.05
N ILE A 232 -23.72 -8.14 19.39
CA ILE A 232 -22.95 -9.40 19.54
C ILE A 232 -21.51 -9.20 19.07
N LEU A 233 -21.30 -8.57 17.91
CA LEU A 233 -19.95 -8.30 17.39
C LEU A 233 -19.17 -7.35 18.30
N ALA A 234 -19.81 -6.32 18.85
CA ALA A 234 -19.18 -5.41 19.80
C ALA A 234 -18.80 -6.13 21.10
N ALA A 235 -19.70 -6.96 21.66
CA ALA A 235 -19.41 -7.76 22.83
C ALA A 235 -18.26 -8.76 22.57
N ALA A 236 -18.28 -9.45 21.44
CA ALA A 236 -17.21 -10.36 21.05
C ALA A 236 -15.86 -9.65 20.88
N LEU A 237 -15.86 -8.43 20.33
CA LEU A 237 -14.66 -7.61 20.22
C LEU A 237 -14.12 -7.19 21.59
N ILE A 238 -14.99 -6.75 22.51
CA ILE A 238 -14.61 -6.38 23.88
C ILE A 238 -14.05 -7.59 24.63
N ILE A 239 -14.73 -8.73 24.57
CA ILE A 239 -14.28 -9.98 25.19
C ILE A 239 -12.94 -10.42 24.58
N GLY A 240 -12.82 -10.39 23.26
CA GLY A 240 -11.58 -10.71 22.55
C GLY A 240 -10.43 -9.80 22.97
N LEU A 241 -10.64 -8.48 23.01
CA LEU A 241 -9.64 -7.51 23.48
C LEU A 241 -9.23 -7.75 24.93
N TRP A 242 -10.19 -8.09 25.80
CA TRP A 242 -9.92 -8.43 27.19
C TRP A 242 -9.09 -9.72 27.32
N MET A 243 -9.43 -10.77 26.56
CA MET A 243 -8.71 -12.05 26.57
C MET A 243 -7.27 -11.91 26.08
N ILE A 244 -7.02 -11.02 25.13
CA ILE A 244 -5.67 -10.80 24.59
C ILE A 244 -4.94 -9.65 25.28
N TRP A 245 -5.53 -9.02 26.30
CA TRP A 245 -4.90 -7.89 26.96
C TRP A 245 -3.57 -8.30 27.61
N PRO A 246 -2.48 -7.54 27.42
CA PRO A 246 -1.18 -7.92 27.95
C PRO A 246 -1.14 -7.83 29.49
N GLU A 247 -0.48 -8.80 30.11
CA GLU A 247 -0.17 -8.79 31.55
C GLU A 247 0.78 -7.62 31.89
N GLN A 248 0.80 -7.22 33.17
CA GLN A 248 1.76 -6.21 33.62
C GLN A 248 3.19 -6.73 33.44
N GLY A 249 4.07 -5.90 32.88
CA GLY A 249 5.44 -6.31 32.56
C GLY A 249 5.58 -7.20 31.32
N PHE A 250 4.53 -7.32 30.49
CA PHE A 250 4.59 -8.08 29.24
C PHE A 250 5.82 -7.73 28.41
N THR A 251 6.60 -8.75 28.10
CA THR A 251 7.78 -8.67 27.24
C THR A 251 7.69 -9.76 26.19
N ILE A 252 7.87 -9.39 24.92
CA ILE A 252 7.68 -10.31 23.79
C ILE A 252 8.71 -11.44 23.74
N GLN A 253 9.87 -11.25 24.40
CA GLN A 253 10.98 -12.20 24.41
C GLN A 253 10.67 -13.46 25.23
N ASP A 254 9.79 -13.37 26.22
CA ASP A 254 9.48 -14.48 27.15
C ASP A 254 8.32 -15.35 26.67
N LYS A 255 7.73 -15.04 25.51
CA LYS A 255 6.54 -15.72 24.99
C LYS A 255 6.83 -16.33 23.62
N GLU A 256 6.03 -17.32 23.24
CA GLU A 256 6.08 -17.87 21.90
C GLU A 256 5.81 -16.76 20.86
N TYR A 257 6.74 -16.59 19.93
CA TYR A 257 6.66 -15.49 18.98
C TYR A 257 5.64 -15.80 17.88
N ASN A 258 4.49 -15.13 17.89
CA ASN A 258 3.43 -15.29 16.92
C ASN A 258 2.69 -13.95 16.71
N ILE A 259 1.66 -13.95 15.86
CA ILE A 259 0.92 -12.71 15.56
C ILE A 259 0.22 -12.15 16.81
N LEU A 260 -0.24 -13.03 17.72
CA LEU A 260 -0.95 -12.64 18.92
C LEU A 260 -0.03 -11.92 19.91
N THR A 261 1.16 -12.47 20.16
CA THR A 261 2.14 -11.84 21.06
C THR A 261 2.66 -10.50 20.52
N ARG A 262 2.68 -10.33 19.19
CA ARG A 262 2.93 -9.01 18.58
C ARG A 262 1.78 -8.02 18.72
N ILE A 263 0.53 -8.49 18.69
CA ILE A 263 -0.62 -7.61 18.98
C ILE A 263 -0.56 -7.18 20.45
N GLN A 264 -0.27 -8.12 21.35
CA GLN A 264 -0.04 -7.85 22.79
C GLN A 264 1.06 -6.83 23.03
N GLU A 265 2.18 -6.93 22.32
CA GLU A 265 3.27 -5.94 22.37
C GLU A 265 2.75 -4.52 22.02
N LYS A 266 1.95 -4.38 20.96
CA LYS A 266 1.39 -3.08 20.58
C LYS A 266 0.35 -2.57 21.58
N LEU A 267 -0.44 -3.45 22.19
CA LEU A 267 -1.35 -3.09 23.29
C LEU A 267 -0.58 -2.69 24.55
N ALA A 268 0.55 -3.32 24.84
CA ALA A 268 1.40 -2.98 25.99
C ALA A 268 2.05 -1.59 25.81
N LEU A 269 2.45 -1.24 24.59
CA LEU A 269 2.92 0.11 24.28
C LEU A 269 1.82 1.16 24.51
N LEU A 270 0.58 0.85 24.12
CA LEU A 270 -0.58 1.72 24.34
C LEU A 270 -0.89 1.88 25.83
N SER A 271 -0.82 0.81 26.63
CA SER A 271 -1.11 0.89 28.07
C SER A 271 -0.07 1.69 28.85
N GLN A 272 1.21 1.60 28.47
CA GLN A 272 2.31 2.26 29.19
C GLN A 272 2.42 3.76 28.90
N GLY A 273 2.14 4.20 27.66
CA GLY A 273 2.43 5.57 27.23
C GLY A 273 1.37 6.19 26.32
N GLY A 274 0.20 5.55 26.23
CA GLY A 274 -0.93 6.02 25.43
C GLY A 274 -0.62 6.14 23.94
N VAL A 275 -1.43 6.96 23.27
CA VAL A 275 -1.31 7.23 21.83
C VAL A 275 0.03 7.88 21.49
N ARG A 276 0.61 8.68 22.40
CA ARG A 276 1.89 9.34 22.18
C ARG A 276 3.02 8.34 21.93
N LYS A 277 3.10 7.26 22.71
CA LYS A 277 4.14 6.23 22.54
C LYS A 277 3.99 5.48 21.20
N LEU A 278 2.75 5.26 20.75
CA LEU A 278 2.49 4.70 19.42
C LEU A 278 2.91 5.62 18.27
N ILE A 279 2.70 6.94 18.41
CA ILE A 279 3.16 7.94 17.43
C ILE A 279 4.69 7.96 17.36
N ILE A 280 5.36 7.92 18.51
CA ILE A 280 6.82 7.90 18.61
C ILE A 280 7.40 6.60 18.00
N ASP A 281 6.79 5.44 18.26
CA ASP A 281 7.13 4.13 17.67
C ASP A 281 7.05 4.12 16.13
N ARG A 282 6.46 5.15 15.52
CA ARG A 282 6.32 5.33 14.07
C ARG A 282 7.07 6.54 13.53
N GLY A 283 8.01 7.10 14.29
CA GLY A 283 8.82 8.24 13.84
C GLY A 283 8.10 9.59 13.87
N GLY A 284 6.93 9.68 14.51
CA GLY A 284 6.14 10.90 14.61
C GLY A 284 6.76 12.02 15.47
N GLU A 285 7.89 11.76 16.14
CA GLU A 285 8.67 12.79 16.87
C GLU A 285 8.95 14.03 16.01
N LYS A 286 9.21 13.83 14.71
CA LYS A 286 9.50 14.93 13.77
C LYS A 286 8.32 15.90 13.66
N ILE A 287 7.10 15.37 13.65
CA ILE A 287 5.87 16.18 13.61
C ILE A 287 5.65 16.91 14.93
N LEU A 288 5.91 16.22 16.06
CA LEU A 288 5.70 16.79 17.39
C LEU A 288 6.69 17.91 17.70
N TYR A 289 7.96 17.74 17.32
CA TYR A 289 9.04 18.67 17.68
C TYR A 289 9.37 19.70 16.59
N TYR A 290 8.97 19.45 15.34
CA TYR A 290 9.19 20.38 14.22
C TYR A 290 7.93 20.62 13.38
N PRO A 291 6.82 21.06 14.00
CA PRO A 291 5.53 21.21 13.32
C PRO A 291 5.54 22.24 12.19
N GLN A 292 6.50 23.18 12.19
CA GLN A 292 6.64 24.20 11.13
C GLN A 292 6.80 23.60 9.73
N TYR A 293 7.42 22.41 9.62
CA TYR A 293 7.59 21.74 8.33
C TYR A 293 6.27 21.18 7.76
N LEU A 294 5.20 21.08 8.56
CA LEU A 294 3.87 20.78 8.04
C LEU A 294 3.34 21.89 7.10
N LEU A 295 3.86 23.11 7.22
CA LEU A 295 3.48 24.22 6.35
C LEU A 295 4.26 24.17 5.03
N TYR A 296 5.59 24.20 5.09
CA TYR A 296 6.45 24.40 3.92
C TYR A 296 7.33 23.20 3.52
N GLY A 297 7.28 22.10 4.26
CA GLY A 297 8.02 20.88 3.96
C GLY A 297 9.46 20.88 4.48
N ALA A 298 9.90 19.72 4.97
CA ALA A 298 11.26 19.49 5.50
C ALA A 298 12.26 18.91 4.48
N GLY A 299 11.77 18.52 3.29
CA GLY A 299 12.47 17.63 2.37
C GLY A 299 12.43 16.19 2.88
N GLU A 300 12.33 15.24 1.95
CA GLU A 300 12.34 13.81 2.28
C GLU A 300 13.80 13.29 2.26
N GLY A 301 14.36 13.00 3.43
CA GLY A 301 15.73 12.49 3.59
C GLY A 301 16.59 13.30 4.57
N SER A 302 17.82 12.83 4.82
CA SER A 302 18.76 13.43 5.80
C SER A 302 18.05 13.76 7.12
N PHE A 303 17.42 12.73 7.70
CA PHE A 303 16.62 12.86 8.92
C PHE A 303 17.48 13.09 10.18
N GLU A 304 18.80 12.91 10.07
CA GLU A 304 19.78 13.28 11.10
C GLU A 304 19.74 14.78 11.46
N ARG A 305 19.20 15.63 10.57
CA ARG A 305 19.01 17.07 10.81
C ARG A 305 17.94 17.38 11.87
N PHE A 306 17.22 16.37 12.37
CA PHE A 306 16.21 16.49 13.41
C PHE A 306 16.71 15.90 14.75
N PRO A 307 17.61 16.58 15.48
CA PRO A 307 18.24 16.03 16.68
C PRO A 307 17.26 15.71 17.82
N LEU A 308 16.07 16.31 17.83
CA LEU A 308 15.02 16.01 18.83
C LEU A 308 14.25 14.72 18.52
N ALA A 309 14.38 14.14 17.32
CA ALA A 309 13.79 12.85 16.95
C ALA A 309 14.78 11.71 17.29
N VAL A 310 14.87 11.39 18.58
CA VAL A 310 15.93 10.53 19.14
C VAL A 310 15.60 9.04 18.97
N VAL A 311 14.32 8.66 19.05
CA VAL A 311 13.90 7.26 19.07
C VAL A 311 13.89 6.68 17.65
N TRP A 312 13.47 7.48 16.67
CA TRP A 312 13.38 7.06 15.27
C TRP A 312 14.15 8.01 14.35
N LYS A 313 15.39 7.62 14.04
CA LYS A 313 16.28 8.38 13.13
C LYS A 313 15.93 8.24 11.64
N SER A 314 14.96 7.40 11.30
CA SER A 314 14.49 7.19 9.93
C SER A 314 13.21 7.99 9.63
N GLU A 315 12.67 7.79 8.45
CA GLU A 315 11.37 8.31 7.98
C GLU A 315 10.17 8.08 8.91
N ILE A 316 9.11 8.89 8.75
CA ILE A 316 7.85 8.74 9.49
C ILE A 316 7.08 7.57 8.87
N HIS A 317 6.80 6.53 9.67
CA HIS A 317 6.09 5.32 9.26
C HIS A 317 4.58 5.55 9.11
N SER A 318 4.21 6.51 8.27
CA SER A 318 2.87 6.77 7.79
C SER A 318 2.98 7.51 6.47
N THR A 319 2.37 6.98 5.42
CA THR A 319 2.40 7.54 4.06
C THR A 319 1.91 8.98 4.05
N LEU A 320 0.76 9.23 4.69
CA LEU A 320 0.12 10.55 4.67
C LEU A 320 0.95 11.58 5.44
N PHE A 321 1.37 11.22 6.66
CA PHE A 321 2.16 12.10 7.51
C PHE A 321 3.58 12.31 6.99
N SER A 322 4.18 11.31 6.35
CA SER A 322 5.48 11.44 5.69
C SER A 322 5.41 12.44 4.54
N ILE A 323 4.39 12.34 3.67
CA ILE A 323 4.18 13.31 2.57
C ILE A 323 3.96 14.71 3.13
N TRP A 324 3.07 14.84 4.12
CA TRP A 324 2.72 16.15 4.68
C TRP A 324 3.92 16.82 5.35
N PHE A 325 4.67 16.10 6.17
CA PHE A 325 5.87 16.63 6.83
C PHE A 325 7.00 16.93 5.82
N SER A 326 7.23 16.04 4.84
CA SER A 326 8.34 16.19 3.91
C SER A 326 8.12 17.32 2.91
N TYR A 327 6.88 17.54 2.47
CA TYR A 327 6.58 18.46 1.36
C TYR A 327 5.69 19.66 1.73
N GLY A 328 5.06 19.65 2.90
CA GLY A 328 4.21 20.74 3.38
C GLY A 328 2.76 20.65 2.92
N ILE A 329 1.98 21.67 3.25
CA ILE A 329 0.52 21.64 3.08
C ILE A 329 0.09 21.75 1.61
N ILE A 330 0.79 22.54 0.80
CA ILE A 330 0.44 22.72 -0.62
C ILE A 330 0.56 21.39 -1.39
N PRO A 331 1.68 20.67 -1.35
CA PRO A 331 1.80 19.38 -2.05
C PRO A 331 0.86 18.33 -1.48
N MET A 332 0.65 18.35 -0.15
CA MET A 332 -0.32 17.49 0.52
C MET A 332 -1.75 17.68 -0.02
N VAL A 333 -2.20 18.92 -0.22
CA VAL A 333 -3.51 19.19 -0.83
C VAL A 333 -3.55 18.72 -2.29
N LEU A 334 -2.50 18.96 -3.07
CA LEU A 334 -2.45 18.52 -4.47
C LEU A 334 -2.59 17.00 -4.61
N ILE A 335 -1.86 16.22 -3.79
CA ILE A 335 -1.96 14.75 -3.83
C ILE A 335 -3.34 14.28 -3.36
N LEU A 336 -3.93 14.91 -2.33
CA LEU A 336 -5.28 14.58 -1.87
C LEU A 336 -6.35 14.84 -2.93
N VAL A 337 -6.25 15.96 -3.66
CA VAL A 337 -7.17 16.25 -4.77
C VAL A 337 -6.99 15.26 -5.92
N TRP A 338 -5.75 14.88 -6.24
CA TRP A 338 -5.49 13.81 -7.23
C TRP A 338 -6.10 12.46 -6.80
N LEU A 339 -5.92 12.07 -5.54
CA LEU A 339 -6.50 10.86 -4.96
C LEU A 339 -8.03 10.89 -5.08
N TRP A 340 -8.66 11.97 -4.62
CA TRP A 340 -10.11 12.14 -4.71
C TRP A 340 -10.62 12.02 -6.14
N ARG A 341 -9.95 12.65 -7.11
CA ARG A 341 -10.34 12.57 -8.53
C ARG A 341 -10.30 11.15 -9.08
N ASN A 342 -9.37 10.31 -8.62
CA ASN A 342 -9.26 8.93 -9.07
C ASN A 342 -10.31 8.00 -8.43
N VAL A 343 -10.74 8.28 -7.21
CA VAL A 343 -11.63 7.37 -6.46
C VAL A 343 -13.09 7.84 -6.37
N LYS A 344 -13.40 9.12 -6.64
CA LYS A 344 -14.76 9.68 -6.47
C LYS A 344 -15.87 8.97 -7.27
N CYS A 345 -15.51 8.36 -8.41
CA CYS A 345 -16.44 7.62 -9.26
C CYS A 345 -16.34 6.10 -9.07
N ALA A 346 -15.59 5.64 -8.05
CA ALA A 346 -15.45 4.23 -7.75
C ALA A 346 -16.79 3.64 -7.30
N PRO A 347 -17.20 2.48 -7.84
CA PRO A 347 -18.36 1.76 -7.35
C PRO A 347 -18.26 1.47 -5.84
N VAL A 348 -19.40 1.43 -5.16
CA VAL A 348 -19.45 1.25 -3.69
C VAL A 348 -18.65 0.03 -3.22
N TYR A 349 -18.66 -1.06 -3.99
CA TYR A 349 -17.94 -2.29 -3.65
C TYR A 349 -16.41 -2.15 -3.70
N TYR A 350 -15.83 -1.09 -4.26
CA TYR A 350 -14.39 -0.82 -4.21
C TYR A 350 -13.94 -0.18 -2.89
N TRP A 351 -14.84 0.46 -2.13
CA TRP A 351 -14.48 1.18 -0.91
C TRP A 351 -13.82 0.34 0.19
N PRO A 352 -14.11 -0.98 0.39
CA PRO A 352 -13.37 -1.80 1.33
C PRO A 352 -11.86 -1.82 1.03
N VAL A 353 -11.48 -1.79 -0.26
CA VAL A 353 -10.07 -1.73 -0.66
C VAL A 353 -9.44 -0.41 -0.23
N TYR A 354 -10.10 0.71 -0.51
CA TYR A 354 -9.57 2.03 -0.17
C TYR A 354 -9.50 2.26 1.35
N MET A 355 -10.50 1.79 2.10
CA MET A 355 -10.50 1.87 3.56
C MET A 355 -9.41 1.01 4.19
N ALA A 356 -9.24 -0.23 3.71
CA ALA A 356 -8.17 -1.12 4.16
C ALA A 356 -6.78 -0.52 3.85
N LEU A 357 -6.60 0.03 2.65
CA LEU A 357 -5.35 0.69 2.25
C LEU A 357 -5.08 1.96 3.07
N LEU A 358 -6.11 2.77 3.35
CA LEU A 358 -5.96 4.00 4.14
C LEU A 358 -5.55 3.70 5.58
N ALA A 359 -6.19 2.71 6.21
CA ALA A 359 -5.85 2.28 7.57
C ALA A 359 -4.39 1.82 7.65
N GLU A 360 -3.95 1.04 6.67
CA GLU A 360 -2.58 0.55 6.60
C GLU A 360 -1.58 1.68 6.32
N SER A 361 -1.94 2.65 5.47
CA SER A 361 -1.16 3.86 5.17
C SER A 361 -0.92 4.78 6.38
N MET A 362 -1.66 4.60 7.48
CA MET A 362 -1.40 5.29 8.74
C MET A 362 -0.24 4.66 9.54
N THR A 363 0.22 3.48 9.13
CA THR A 363 1.19 2.68 9.90
C THR A 363 2.48 2.34 9.13
N VAL A 364 2.49 2.54 7.81
CA VAL A 364 3.60 2.22 6.90
C VAL A 364 3.72 3.28 5.79
N ILE A 365 4.91 3.38 5.20
CA ILE A 365 5.18 4.18 4.00
C ILE A 365 4.96 3.35 2.74
N ASN A 366 4.02 3.82 1.91
CA ASN A 366 3.44 3.02 0.84
C ASN A 366 3.77 3.54 -0.55
N TYR A 367 4.03 4.84 -0.70
CA TYR A 367 4.23 5.50 -1.98
C TYR A 367 5.48 5.04 -2.74
N ARG A 368 6.39 4.31 -2.08
CA ARG A 368 7.55 3.67 -2.72
C ARG A 368 7.20 2.33 -3.41
N GLN A 369 6.03 1.75 -3.10
CA GLN A 369 5.63 0.48 -3.69
C GLN A 369 4.78 0.68 -4.95
N PRO A 370 5.10 -0.02 -6.05
CA PRO A 370 4.41 0.21 -7.31
C PRO A 370 2.91 -0.12 -7.28
N PHE A 371 2.51 -1.19 -6.58
CA PHE A 371 1.12 -1.66 -6.55
C PHE A 371 0.20 -0.68 -5.80
N PHE A 372 0.76 0.14 -4.89
CA PHE A 372 0.03 1.20 -4.19
C PHE A 372 -0.60 2.17 -5.21
N TRP A 373 0.21 2.65 -6.16
CA TRP A 373 -0.23 3.54 -7.22
C TRP A 373 -1.26 2.91 -8.15
N MET A 374 -1.11 1.61 -8.44
CA MET A 374 -2.07 0.86 -9.26
C MET A 374 -3.45 0.81 -8.60
N ILE A 375 -3.51 0.61 -7.28
CA ILE A 375 -4.78 0.58 -6.52
C ILE A 375 -5.47 1.93 -6.56
N LEU A 376 -4.71 3.01 -6.29
CA LEU A 376 -5.25 4.37 -6.26
C LEU A 376 -5.77 4.82 -7.63
N ALA A 377 -5.09 4.45 -8.72
CA ALA A 377 -5.49 4.80 -10.07
C ALA A 377 -6.57 3.88 -10.66
N TYR A 378 -6.85 2.72 -10.06
CA TYR A 378 -7.66 1.65 -10.66
C TYR A 378 -9.04 2.13 -11.13
N ALA A 379 -9.80 2.79 -10.25
CA ALA A 379 -11.14 3.28 -10.58
C ALA A 379 -11.09 4.36 -11.67
N GLY A 380 -10.16 5.32 -11.57
CA GLY A 380 -10.00 6.39 -12.56
C GLY A 380 -9.63 5.88 -13.95
N ILE A 381 -8.79 4.84 -14.05
CA ILE A 381 -8.44 4.18 -15.32
C ILE A 381 -9.69 3.63 -16.01
N LYS A 382 -10.57 3.00 -15.24
CA LYS A 382 -11.78 2.38 -15.76
C LYS A 382 -12.82 3.42 -16.20
N SER A 383 -13.02 4.48 -15.43
CA SER A 383 -13.93 5.56 -15.83
C SER A 383 -13.48 6.22 -17.13
N ALA A 384 -12.17 6.37 -17.34
CA ALA A 384 -11.63 6.90 -18.61
C ALA A 384 -11.84 5.94 -19.79
N SER A 385 -11.68 4.63 -19.60
CA SER A 385 -11.89 3.64 -20.68
C SER A 385 -13.35 3.52 -21.11
N GLN A 386 -14.30 3.64 -20.18
CA GLN A 386 -15.74 3.66 -20.47
C GLN A 386 -16.15 4.89 -21.28
N ASN A 387 -15.63 6.07 -20.92
CA ASN A 387 -15.90 7.31 -21.68
C ASN A 387 -15.28 7.30 -23.09
N SER A 388 -14.16 6.59 -23.27
CA SER A 388 -13.49 6.45 -24.57
C SER A 388 -14.21 5.49 -25.52
N GLY A 389 -14.95 4.51 -24.99
CA GLY A 389 -15.72 3.53 -25.77
C GLY A 389 -17.16 3.94 -26.09
N ALA A 390 -17.68 4.98 -25.45
CA ALA A 390 -19.00 5.55 -25.76
C ALA A 390 -18.96 6.57 -26.93
N GLY A 391 -17.76 6.87 -27.44
CA GLY A 391 -17.53 7.82 -28.54
C GLY A 391 -16.93 7.18 -29.79
N SER A 392 -17.01 5.85 -29.93
CA SER A 392 -16.56 5.10 -31.12
C SER A 392 -17.72 4.51 -31.89
#